data_AF-A0ABD1EVT3-F1
#
_entry.id   AF-A0ABD1EVT3-F1
#
_cell.length_a   1.000
_cell.length_b   1.000
_cell.length_c   1.000
_cell.angle_alpha   90.00
_cell.angle_beta   90.00
_cell.angle_gamma   90.00
#
_symmetry.space_group_name_H-M   'P 1'
#
loop_
_entity.id
_entity.type
_entity.pdbx_description
1 polymer ?
#
loop_
_entity_poly.entity_id
_entity_poly.type
_entity_poly.pdbx_seq_one_letter_code
_entity_poly.pdbx_strand_id
1 'polypeptide(L)' 'MKEYVDMLKILGAYNDNATAAARAYAEKFPNRRHPDAKAIRRVEVRLLETGNLNPRKNKGGRNPTLNVAEEE' A
#
# COMPACT_ATOMS: atom_id res chain seq x y z
N MET A 1 -10.59 1.83 -6.19
CA MET A 1 -10.46 0.44 -6.69
C MET A 1 -9.40 0.31 -7.78
N LYS A 2 -9.39 1.17 -8.82
CA LYS A 2 -8.37 1.14 -9.89
C LYS A 2 -6.92 1.23 -9.38
N GLU A 3 -6.65 2.06 -8.37
CA GLU A 3 -5.30 2.24 -7.82
C GLU A 3 -4.70 0.97 -7.19
N TYR A 4 -5.49 0.14 -6.51
CA TYR A 4 -4.98 -1.10 -5.90
C TYR A 4 -4.60 -2.15 -6.94
N VAL A 5 -5.33 -2.19 -8.07
CA VAL A 5 -4.98 -3.07 -9.20
C VAL A 5 -3.69 -2.61 -9.86
N ASP A 6 -3.51 -1.29 -10.01
CA ASP A 6 -2.25 -0.73 -10.52
C ASP A 6 -1.07 -1.07 -9.58
N MET A 7 -1.27 -1.00 -8.26
CA MET A 7 -0.25 -1.40 -7.27
C MET A 7 0.16 -2.87 -7.41
N LEU A 8 -0.81 -3.78 -7.55
CA LEU A 8 -0.54 -5.22 -7.71
C LEU A 8 0.11 -5.56 -9.04
N LYS A 9 -0.28 -4.88 -10.13
CA LYS A 9 0.37 -5.05 -11.43
C LYS A 9 1.85 -4.66 -11.38
N ILE A 10 2.18 -3.57 -10.69
CA ILE A 10 3.58 -3.16 -10.52
C ILE A 10 4.30 -4.13 -9.57
N LEU A 11 3.67 -4.59 -8.49
CA LEU A 11 4.26 -5.58 -7.59
C LEU A 11 4.67 -6.86 -8.34
N GLY A 12 3.77 -7.42 -9.15
CA GLY A 12 4.04 -8.61 -9.97
C GLY A 12 5.11 -8.37 -11.04
N ALA A 13 5.19 -7.17 -11.62
CA ALA A 13 6.23 -6.82 -12.58
C ALA A 13 7.63 -6.70 -11.95
N TYR A 14 7.70 -6.44 -10.64
CA TYR A 14 8.94 -6.29 -9.89
C TYR A 14 9.24 -7.51 -8.99
N ASN A 15 8.69 -8.69 -9.31
CA ASN A 15 8.98 -9.96 -8.65
C ASN A 15 8.78 -9.90 -7.11
N ASP A 16 7.65 -9.32 -6.68
CA ASP A 16 7.26 -9.13 -5.27
C ASP A 16 8.19 -8.22 -4.45
N ASN A 17 9.07 -7.47 -5.13
CA ASN A 17 9.86 -6.42 -4.50
C ASN A 17 9.03 -5.16 -4.28
N ALA A 18 8.34 -5.10 -3.14
CA ALA A 18 7.49 -3.98 -2.76
C ALA A 18 8.23 -2.63 -2.69
N THR A 19 9.53 -2.62 -2.40
CA THR A 19 10.33 -1.37 -2.33
C THR A 19 10.60 -0.82 -3.72
N ALA A 20 11.00 -1.67 -4.66
CA ALA A 20 11.19 -1.28 -6.05
C ALA A 20 9.85 -0.91 -6.70
N ALA A 21 8.80 -1.68 -6.41
CA ALA A 21 7.44 -1.42 -6.89
C ALA A 21 6.89 -0.07 -6.41
N ALA A 22 7.15 0.32 -5.15
CA ALA A 22 6.71 1.62 -4.64
C ALA A 22 7.36 2.80 -5.38
N ARG A 23 8.67 2.71 -5.67
CA ARG A 23 9.38 3.72 -6.47
C ARG A 23 8.83 3.80 -7.89
N ALA A 24 8.72 2.66 -8.55
CA ALA A 24 8.17 2.57 -9.90
C ALA A 24 6.72 3.08 -9.98
N TYR A 25 5.90 2.83 -8.95
CA TYR A 25 4.55 3.36 -8.87
C TYR A 25 4.55 4.89 -8.74
N ALA A 26 5.45 5.48 -7.94
CA ALA A 26 5.59 6.92 -7.81
C ALA A 26 6.08 7.59 -9.09
N GLU A 27 7.02 6.97 -9.80
CA GLU A 27 7.52 7.43 -11.09
C GLU A 27 6.44 7.38 -12.18
N LYS A 28 5.63 6.31 -12.19
CA LYS A 28 4.57 6.12 -13.19
C LYS A 28 3.32 6.97 -12.91
N PHE A 29 3.06 7.28 -11.64
CA PHE A 29 1.89 8.05 -11.21
C PHE A 29 2.30 9.18 -10.26
N PRO A 30 2.93 10.24 -10.77
CA PRO A 30 3.40 11.36 -9.94
C PRO A 30 2.26 12.14 -9.28
N ASN A 31 1.08 12.20 -9.93
CA ASN A 31 -0.10 12.93 -9.44
C ASN A 31 -1.00 12.11 -8.50
N ARG A 32 -0.60 10.90 -8.09
CA ARG A 32 -1.40 10.04 -7.20
C ARG A 32 -0.76 9.93 -5.83
N ARG A 33 -1.54 9.45 -4.86
CA ARG A 33 -1.03 9.12 -3.54
C ARG A 33 -0.02 7.97 -3.67
N HIS A 34 1.22 8.22 -3.23
CA HIS A 34 2.30 7.23 -3.29
C HIS A 34 2.14 6.23 -2.12
N PRO A 35 1.84 4.96 -2.41
CA PRO A 35 1.83 3.93 -1.38
C PRO A 35 3.26 3.63 -0.93
N ASP A 36 3.46 3.41 0.35
CA ASP A 36 4.66 2.79 0.88
C ASP A 36 4.68 1.28 0.60
N ALA A 37 5.85 0.65 0.69
CA ALA A 37 6.02 -0.78 0.46
C ALA A 37 5.14 -1.63 1.39
N LYS A 38 4.84 -1.17 2.61
CA LYS A 38 3.94 -1.88 3.54
C LYS A 38 2.49 -1.80 3.06
N ALA A 39 2.07 -0.67 2.50
CA ALA A 39 0.74 -0.53 1.89
C ALA A 39 0.55 -1.51 0.72
N ILE A 40 1.55 -1.67 -0.14
CA ILE A 40 1.50 -2.64 -1.25
C ILE A 40 1.38 -4.07 -0.72
N ARG A 41 2.21 -4.47 0.25
CA ARG A 41 2.11 -5.81 0.87
C ARG A 41 0.78 -6.05 1.58
N ARG A 42 0.24 -5.04 2.26
CA ARG A 42 -1.10 -5.17 2.90
C ARG A 42 -2.21 -5.42 1.88
N VAL A 43 -2.08 -4.88 0.67
CA VAL A 43 -3.06 -5.10 -0.41
C VAL A 43 -2.95 -6.53 -0.93
N GLU A 44 -1.73 -7.02 -1.14
CA GLU A 44 -1.45 -8.41 -1.52
C GLU A 44 -1.98 -9.40 -0.49
N VAL A 45 -1.57 -9.24 0.78
CA VAL A 45 -2.01 -10.11 1.88
C VAL A 45 -3.53 -10.11 2.00
N ARG A 46 -4.18 -8.94 1.91
CA ARG A 46 -5.65 -8.87 1.97
C ARG A 46 -6.32 -9.54 0.76
N LEU A 47 -5.72 -9.44 -0.43
CA LEU A 47 -6.22 -10.14 -1.60
C LEU A 47 -6.14 -11.66 -1.39
N LEU A 48 -5.05 -12.16 -0.85
CA LEU A 48 -4.87 -13.59 -0.55
C LEU A 48 -5.80 -14.08 0.57
N GLU A 49 -5.95 -13.30 1.64
CA GLU A 49 -6.75 -13.70 2.81
C GLU A 49 -8.26 -13.56 2.61
N THR A 50 -8.71 -12.50 1.93
CA THR A 50 -10.14 -12.14 1.87
C THR A 50 -10.68 -12.08 0.44
N GLY A 51 -9.83 -12.15 -0.59
CA GLY A 51 -10.24 -11.94 -1.98
C GLY A 51 -10.70 -10.51 -2.27
N ASN A 52 -10.46 -9.56 -1.36
CA ASN A 52 -11.04 -8.22 -1.42
C ASN A 52 -9.97 -7.12 -1.28
N LEU A 53 -9.93 -6.23 -2.26
CA LEU A 53 -8.98 -5.12 -2.31
C LEU A 53 -9.45 -3.89 -1.53
N ASN A 54 -10.72 -3.83 -1.12
CA ASN A 54 -11.22 -2.65 -0.42
C ASN A 54 -10.52 -2.47 0.93
N PRO A 55 -10.17 -1.23 1.31
CA PRO A 55 -9.81 -0.94 2.68
C PRO A 55 -10.93 -1.43 3.58
N ARG A 56 -10.55 -2.18 4.61
CA ARG A 56 -11.46 -2.57 5.70
C ARG A 56 -12.07 -1.25 6.18
N LYS A 57 -13.37 -1.05 5.94
CA LYS A 57 -14.07 0.15 6.38
C LYS A 57 -14.09 0.06 7.91
N ASN A 58 -13.10 0.65 8.57
CA ASN A 58 -13.14 0.81 10.02
C ASN A 58 -14.39 1.62 10.33
N LYS A 59 -15.39 0.99 10.96
CA LYS A 59 -16.46 1.72 11.62
C LYS A 59 -15.84 2.43 12.82
N GLY A 60 -15.31 3.62 12.60
CA GLY A 60 -14.80 4.50 13.66
C GLY A 60 -13.34 4.89 13.46
N GLY A 61 -13.14 6.20 13.28
CA GLY A 61 -12.04 6.90 13.91
C GLY A 61 -10.67 6.83 13.25
N ARG A 62 -10.09 8.02 13.04
CA ARG A 62 -8.68 8.31 12.81
C ARG A 62 -7.81 7.57 13.85
N ASN A 63 -6.91 6.70 13.42
CA ASN A 63 -5.78 6.32 14.27
C ASN A 63 -4.76 7.47 14.18
N PRO A 64 -4.51 8.24 15.26
CA PRO A 64 -3.53 9.31 15.24
C PRO A 64 -2.12 8.74 15.04
N THR A 65 -1.29 9.54 14.38
CA THR A 65 0.12 9.26 14.10
C THR A 65 0.87 8.98 15.40
N LEU A 66 1.35 7.74 15.60
CA LEU A 66 2.43 7.51 16.57
C LEU A 66 3.71 8.08 15.98
N ASN A 67 4.04 9.31 16.33
CA ASN A 67 5.43 9.76 16.32
C ASN A 67 6.11 9.00 17.47
N VAL A 68 6.94 8.01 17.14
CA VAL A 68 7.96 7.52 18.06
C VAL A 68 9.07 8.56 18.02
N ALA A 69 8.88 9.64 18.79
CA ALA A 69 10.00 10.46 19.21
C ALA A 69 10.65 9.69 20.37
N GLU A 70 11.89 9.29 20.14
CA GLU A 70 12.81 8.74 21.11
C GLU A 70 13.00 9.76 22.23
N GLU A 71 12.67 9.44 23.49
CA GLU A 71 13.23 10.14 24.65
C GLU A 71 13.47 9.14 25.80
N GLU A 72 14.71 9.17 26.29
CA GLU A 72 15.32 8.46 27.43
C GLU A 72 14.85 9.04 28.78
#